data_AF-A0A9W7FFR6-F1
#
_entry.id   AF-A0A9W7FFR6-F1
#
_cell.length_a   1.000
_cell.length_b   1.000
_cell.length_c   1.000
_cell.angle_alpha   90.00
_cell.angle_beta   90.00
_cell.angle_gamma   90.00
#
_symmetry.space_group_name_H-M   'P 1'
#
loop_
_entity.id
_entity.type
_entity.pdbx_description
1 polymer ?
#
loop_
_entity_poly.entity_id
_entity_poly.type
_entity_poly.pdbx_seq_one_letter_code
_entity_poly.pdbx_strand_id
1 'polypeptide(L)'
;MALLLTLIILALITICSSYSTSSFTMRKGRPSAKKAMSSLSKNPNSPTTSSTSIPSNWKLIPDIKTSDLPDKDGQITLIDTNLDGIKDAGVNPTGAICCASFAGKLYAFKVNCSCCQVPMNKAKILPPPEAGLLEAPRLSCDFCGSTFNLRTGEPVDDATKSEGAGGNMLGGMVKGLMKSRGRKPIKVYALSSDDKGRVLISL
;
A
#
# COMPACT_ATOMS: atom_id res chain seq x y z
N MET A 1 9.56 44.13 -14.79
CA MET A 1 8.90 42.93 -14.26
C MET A 1 9.32 41.62 -14.95
N ALA A 2 9.61 41.60 -16.26
CA ALA A 2 10.06 40.38 -16.95
C ALA A 2 11.42 39.80 -16.45
N LEU A 3 12.33 40.67 -16.00
CA LEU A 3 13.67 40.27 -15.52
C LEU A 3 13.68 39.60 -14.14
N LEU A 4 12.65 39.85 -13.32
CA LEU A 4 12.52 39.23 -12.00
C LEU A 4 11.96 37.80 -12.12
N LEU A 5 11.06 37.59 -13.09
CA LEU A 5 10.46 36.28 -13.35
C LEU A 5 11.47 35.28 -13.93
N THR A 6 12.38 35.74 -14.80
CA THR A 6 13.42 34.88 -15.38
C THR A 6 14.47 34.43 -14.36
N LEU A 7 14.81 35.28 -13.37
CA LEU A 7 15.73 34.91 -12.29
C LEU A 7 15.14 33.85 -11.34
N ILE A 8 13.83 33.91 -11.07
CA ILE A 8 13.14 32.91 -10.24
C ILE A 8 13.10 31.53 -10.94
N ILE A 9 12.88 31.50 -12.25
CA ILE A 9 12.86 30.26 -13.03
C ILE A 9 14.26 29.60 -13.08
N LEU A 10 15.32 30.39 -13.25
CA LEU A 10 16.70 29.89 -13.22
C LEU A 10 17.10 29.34 -11.84
N ALA A 11 16.64 29.96 -10.75
CA ALA A 11 16.89 29.47 -9.39
C ALA A 11 16.21 28.11 -9.12
N LEU A 12 14.99 27.89 -9.65
CA LEU A 12 14.26 26.63 -9.46
C LEU A 12 14.89 25.45 -10.24
N ILE A 13 15.44 25.69 -11.42
CA ILE A 13 16.09 24.63 -12.22
C ILE A 13 17.39 24.14 -11.56
N THR A 14 18.09 25.02 -10.84
CA THR A 14 19.37 24.68 -10.19
C THR A 14 19.19 23.78 -8.95
N ILE A 15 18.03 23.84 -8.29
CA ILE A 15 17.72 23.03 -7.10
C ILE A 15 17.41 21.56 -7.48
N CYS A 16 16.99 21.29 -8.71
CA CYS A 16 16.62 19.93 -9.16
C CYS A 16 17.83 19.03 -9.49
N SER A 17 19.05 19.55 -9.65
CA SER A 17 20.22 18.77 -10.09
C SER A 17 21.07 18.18 -8.95
N SER A 18 20.68 18.35 -7.67
CA SER A 18 21.54 18.01 -6.52
C SER A 18 21.10 16.82 -5.67
N TYR A 19 20.13 16.01 -6.09
CA TYR A 19 19.80 14.78 -5.35
C TYR A 19 20.61 13.58 -5.85
N SER A 20 21.78 13.51 -5.22
CA SER A 20 22.80 12.48 -5.26
C SER A 20 22.25 11.06 -5.07
N THR A 21 22.79 10.15 -5.88
CA THR A 21 22.65 8.70 -5.77
C THR A 21 23.21 8.20 -4.44
N SER A 22 22.34 7.73 -3.54
CA SER A 22 22.75 6.99 -2.35
C SER A 22 22.56 5.49 -2.56
N SER A 23 23.65 4.84 -2.97
CA SER A 23 23.81 3.39 -2.98
C SER A 23 23.97 2.88 -1.53
N PHE A 24 22.93 2.22 -1.01
CA PHE A 24 23.02 1.51 0.27
C PHE A 24 23.78 0.19 0.07
N THR A 25 25.02 0.13 0.57
CA THR A 25 25.78 -1.10 0.73
C THR A 25 25.91 -1.51 2.20
N MET A 26 25.62 -2.80 2.43
CA MET A 26 25.85 -3.71 3.56
C MET A 26 26.19 -3.23 5.00
N ARG A 27 25.49 -3.84 5.97
CA ARG A 27 26.13 -4.43 7.17
C ARG A 27 25.72 -5.90 7.35
N LYS A 28 26.70 -6.79 7.14
CA LYS A 28 26.68 -8.22 7.51
C LYS A 28 26.71 -8.35 9.04
N GLY A 29 25.62 -8.83 9.63
CA GLY A 29 25.63 -9.42 10.97
C GLY A 29 25.89 -10.92 10.88
N ARG A 30 26.97 -11.39 11.52
CA ARG A 30 27.27 -12.82 11.71
C ARG A 30 26.20 -13.49 12.58
N PRO A 31 25.62 -14.63 12.18
CA PRO A 31 25.06 -15.58 13.14
C PRO A 31 26.13 -16.56 13.62
N SER A 32 26.18 -16.75 14.93
CA SER A 32 26.99 -17.75 15.63
C SER A 32 26.68 -19.17 15.15
N ALA A 33 27.75 -19.92 14.91
CA ALA A 33 27.71 -21.35 14.64
C ALA A 33 27.23 -22.14 15.88
N LYS A 34 26.20 -22.96 15.71
CA LYS A 34 26.03 -24.19 16.48
C LYS A 34 25.69 -25.34 15.53
N LYS A 35 26.48 -26.39 15.68
CA LYS A 35 26.51 -27.65 14.92
C LYS A 35 25.23 -28.45 15.13
N ALA A 36 24.74 -29.11 14.09
CA ALA A 36 24.08 -30.41 14.18
C ALA A 36 24.36 -31.21 12.90
N MET A 37 24.69 -32.48 13.08
CA MET A 37 25.31 -33.36 12.09
C MET A 37 24.28 -34.13 11.25
N SER A 38 24.74 -34.51 10.05
CA SER A 38 24.50 -35.78 9.34
C SER A 38 23.06 -36.25 9.10
N SER A 39 22.68 -36.36 7.83
CA SER A 39 22.74 -37.67 7.15
C SER A 39 22.60 -37.52 5.64
N LEU A 40 23.38 -38.34 4.97
CA LEU A 40 23.66 -38.44 3.55
C LEU A 40 22.47 -39.08 2.80
N SER A 41 22.02 -38.48 1.70
CA SER A 41 21.49 -39.23 0.56
C SER A 41 21.68 -38.43 -0.73
N LYS A 42 22.45 -39.00 -1.66
CA LYS A 42 22.74 -38.45 -2.99
C LYS A 42 21.58 -38.78 -3.94
N ASN A 43 21.13 -37.79 -4.71
CA ASN A 43 20.83 -38.03 -6.13
C ASN A 43 21.10 -36.76 -6.94
N PRO A 44 21.96 -36.77 -7.97
CA PRO A 44 22.29 -35.60 -8.78
C PRO A 44 21.54 -35.66 -10.11
N ASN A 45 20.58 -34.76 -10.32
CA ASN A 45 20.19 -34.21 -11.63
C ASN A 45 18.99 -33.29 -11.46
N SER A 46 19.22 -31.99 -11.37
CA SER A 46 18.29 -30.98 -11.86
C SER A 46 19.05 -29.68 -12.13
N PRO A 47 18.76 -28.99 -13.24
CA PRO A 47 19.48 -27.79 -13.64
C PRO A 47 19.26 -26.68 -12.62
N THR A 48 20.36 -26.11 -12.15
CA THR A 48 20.40 -24.91 -11.30
C THR A 48 19.83 -23.74 -12.11
N THR A 49 18.51 -23.59 -12.09
CA THR A 49 17.89 -22.28 -12.30
C THR A 49 18.28 -21.43 -11.11
N SER A 50 19.03 -20.37 -11.38
CA SER A 50 19.36 -19.30 -10.44
C SER A 50 18.07 -18.72 -9.86
N SER A 51 17.63 -19.28 -8.73
CA SER A 51 16.45 -18.82 -8.01
C SER A 51 16.83 -17.54 -7.27
N THR A 52 16.40 -16.40 -7.81
CA THR A 52 16.31 -15.15 -7.05
C THR A 52 15.55 -15.45 -5.76
N SER A 53 16.26 -15.47 -4.62
CA SER A 53 15.69 -15.86 -3.34
C SER A 53 14.74 -14.78 -2.85
N ILE A 54 13.44 -14.98 -3.01
CA ILE A 54 12.40 -14.11 -2.45
C ILE A 54 12.50 -14.22 -0.91
N PRO A 55 12.56 -13.10 -0.16
CA PRO A 55 12.61 -13.16 1.30
C PRO A 55 11.31 -13.79 1.86
N SER A 56 11.39 -14.53 2.97
CA SER A 56 10.33 -15.43 3.45
C SER A 56 8.97 -14.78 3.75
N ASN A 57 8.92 -13.47 3.97
CA ASN A 57 7.68 -12.72 4.23
C ASN A 57 6.98 -12.22 2.95
N TRP A 58 7.65 -12.31 1.80
CA TRP A 58 7.13 -11.90 0.50
C TRP A 58 6.55 -13.10 -0.23
N LYS A 59 5.36 -12.93 -0.80
CA LYS A 59 4.70 -13.92 -1.64
C LYS A 59 4.49 -13.35 -3.03
N LEU A 60 4.67 -14.20 -4.04
CA LEU A 60 4.35 -13.86 -5.41
C LEU A 60 2.83 -13.85 -5.59
N ILE A 61 2.29 -12.79 -6.19
CA ILE A 61 0.91 -12.78 -6.66
C ILE A 61 0.88 -13.52 -8.01
N PRO A 62 0.17 -14.65 -8.13
CA PRO A 62 0.08 -15.40 -9.38
C PRO A 62 -0.60 -14.54 -10.45
N ASP A 63 -0.11 -14.66 -11.69
CA ASP A 63 -0.71 -14.08 -12.91
C ASP A 63 -0.87 -12.55 -12.95
N ILE A 64 -0.31 -11.82 -11.98
CA ILE A 64 -0.33 -10.36 -11.92
C ILE A 64 1.05 -9.79 -12.22
N LYS A 65 1.09 -8.89 -13.20
CA LYS A 65 2.27 -8.11 -13.58
C LYS A 65 2.13 -6.67 -13.09
N THR A 66 3.25 -5.96 -13.02
CA THR A 66 3.25 -4.53 -12.66
C THR A 66 2.37 -3.69 -13.58
N SER A 67 2.19 -4.10 -14.85
CA SER A 67 1.29 -3.45 -15.81
C SER A 67 -0.19 -3.54 -15.47
N ASP A 68 -0.58 -4.50 -14.62
CA ASP A 68 -1.98 -4.72 -14.22
C ASP A 68 -2.35 -3.88 -12.98
N LEU A 69 -1.36 -3.23 -12.37
CA LEU A 69 -1.52 -2.34 -11.23
C LEU A 69 -2.01 -0.96 -11.71
N PRO A 70 -2.78 -0.22 -10.89
CA PRO A 70 -3.21 1.13 -11.25
C PRO A 70 -1.99 2.04 -11.44
N ASP A 71 -2.01 2.79 -12.53
CA ASP A 71 -0.99 3.77 -12.91
C ASP A 71 -1.47 5.21 -12.70
N LYS A 72 -2.79 5.45 -12.82
CA LYS A 72 -3.41 6.76 -12.64
C LYS A 72 -3.63 7.10 -11.17
N ASP A 73 -3.23 8.31 -10.80
CA ASP A 73 -3.46 8.85 -9.46
C ASP A 73 -4.95 8.84 -9.09
N GLY A 74 -5.26 8.34 -7.90
CA GLY A 74 -6.63 8.23 -7.39
C GLY A 74 -7.39 6.99 -7.89
N GLN A 75 -6.85 6.23 -8.83
CA GLN A 75 -7.47 5.00 -9.31
C GLN A 75 -7.29 3.88 -8.29
N ILE A 76 -8.38 3.20 -7.96
CA ILE A 76 -8.39 1.98 -7.14
C ILE A 76 -8.77 0.80 -8.03
N THR A 77 -7.92 -0.22 -8.05
CA THR A 77 -8.15 -1.48 -8.78
C THR A 77 -8.21 -2.63 -7.78
N LEU A 78 -9.14 -3.55 -7.99
CA LEU A 78 -9.23 -4.78 -7.21
C LEU A 78 -8.41 -5.88 -7.89
N ILE A 79 -7.59 -6.57 -7.11
CA ILE A 79 -6.68 -7.61 -7.59
C ILE A 79 -6.92 -8.87 -6.78
N ASP A 80 -7.28 -9.95 -7.47
CA ASP A 80 -7.40 -11.28 -6.87
C ASP A 80 -6.02 -11.88 -6.66
N THR A 81 -5.62 -12.04 -5.39
CA THR A 81 -4.28 -12.56 -5.09
C THR A 81 -4.23 -14.09 -5.06
N ASN A 82 -5.35 -14.74 -4.82
CA ASN A 82 -5.44 -16.20 -4.59
C ASN A 82 -4.51 -16.73 -3.49
N LEU A 83 -3.98 -15.85 -2.62
CA LEU A 83 -3.07 -16.22 -1.52
C LEU A 83 -3.84 -16.57 -0.26
N ASP A 84 -3.57 -17.76 0.29
CA ASP A 84 -4.30 -18.29 1.45
C ASP A 84 -4.20 -17.43 2.72
N GLY A 85 -3.14 -16.62 2.85
CA GLY A 85 -2.97 -15.70 4.00
C GLY A 85 -3.86 -14.44 3.95
N ILE A 86 -4.58 -14.21 2.84
CA ILE A 86 -5.52 -13.08 2.67
C ILE A 86 -6.96 -13.57 2.51
N LYS A 87 -7.16 -14.84 2.11
CA LYS A 87 -8.49 -15.43 1.91
C LYS A 87 -9.31 -15.41 3.19
N ASP A 88 -10.57 -15.04 3.04
CA ASP A 88 -11.60 -15.15 4.05
C ASP A 88 -12.83 -15.77 3.38
N ALA A 89 -13.17 -17.01 3.74
CA ALA A 89 -14.23 -17.77 3.09
C ALA A 89 -15.60 -17.06 3.10
N GLY A 90 -15.85 -16.19 4.08
CA GLY A 90 -17.13 -15.49 4.21
C GLY A 90 -17.21 -14.21 3.39
N VAL A 91 -16.13 -13.43 3.33
CA VAL A 91 -16.18 -12.05 2.81
C VAL A 91 -15.10 -11.70 1.78
N ASN A 92 -14.09 -12.56 1.59
CA ASN A 92 -13.01 -12.36 0.62
C ASN A 92 -12.43 -13.73 0.14
N PRO A 93 -13.23 -14.57 -0.54
CA PRO A 93 -12.86 -15.97 -0.81
C PRO A 93 -11.65 -16.11 -1.75
N THR A 94 -11.44 -15.13 -2.63
CA THR A 94 -10.29 -15.08 -3.56
C THR A 94 -9.04 -14.45 -2.93
N GLY A 95 -9.15 -13.91 -1.72
CA GLY A 95 -8.06 -13.17 -1.09
C GLY A 95 -7.73 -11.88 -1.85
N ALA A 96 -8.73 -11.24 -2.44
CA ALA A 96 -8.56 -10.00 -3.15
C ALA A 96 -8.00 -8.88 -2.26
N ILE A 97 -7.27 -7.96 -2.88
CA ILE A 97 -6.79 -6.71 -2.30
C ILE A 97 -7.22 -5.54 -3.18
N CYS A 98 -7.29 -4.35 -2.60
CA CYS A 98 -7.37 -3.12 -3.37
C CYS A 98 -5.98 -2.53 -3.50
N CYS A 99 -5.61 -2.18 -4.73
CA CYS A 99 -4.39 -1.45 -5.05
C CYS A 99 -4.76 -0.05 -5.52
N ALA A 100 -3.93 0.94 -5.20
CA ALA A 100 -4.19 2.32 -5.57
C ALA A 100 -2.90 3.10 -5.84
N SER A 101 -2.91 3.93 -6.87
CA SER A 101 -1.79 4.82 -7.20
C SER A 101 -2.06 6.23 -6.67
N PHE A 102 -1.04 6.85 -6.08
CA PHE A 102 -1.08 8.25 -5.67
C PHE A 102 0.33 8.85 -5.64
N ALA A 103 0.53 9.97 -6.34
CA ALA A 103 1.81 10.65 -6.48
C ALA A 103 2.93 9.70 -6.93
N GLY A 104 2.62 8.81 -7.88
CA GLY A 104 3.56 7.82 -8.42
C GLY A 104 3.96 6.71 -7.44
N LYS A 105 3.27 6.57 -6.30
CA LYS A 105 3.46 5.48 -5.34
C LYS A 105 2.24 4.56 -5.36
N LEU A 106 2.51 3.26 -5.24
CA LEU A 106 1.48 2.23 -5.17
C LEU A 106 1.23 1.82 -3.72
N TYR A 107 -0.05 1.74 -3.36
CA TYR A 107 -0.51 1.32 -2.04
C TYR A 107 -1.43 0.11 -2.20
N ALA A 108 -1.33 -0.85 -1.28
CA ALA A 108 -2.24 -1.99 -1.23
C ALA A 108 -2.89 -2.11 0.14
N PHE A 109 -4.17 -2.43 0.17
CA PHE A 109 -4.96 -2.55 1.39
C PHE A 109 -6.08 -3.58 1.25
N LYS A 110 -6.65 -3.98 2.39
CA LYS A 110 -7.77 -4.94 2.46
C LYS A 110 -8.98 -4.41 1.67
N VAL A 111 -9.64 -5.29 0.92
CA VAL A 111 -10.83 -4.94 0.12
C VAL A 111 -11.97 -4.39 0.97
N ASN A 112 -12.19 -4.95 2.17
CA ASN A 112 -13.34 -4.57 2.98
C ASN A 112 -12.94 -3.53 4.04
N CYS A 113 -13.76 -2.50 4.18
CA CYS A 113 -13.62 -1.49 5.22
C CYS A 113 -13.56 -2.15 6.61
N SER A 114 -12.56 -1.80 7.43
CA SER A 114 -12.43 -2.34 8.80
C SER A 114 -13.60 -1.93 9.72
N CYS A 115 -14.30 -0.83 9.41
CA CYS A 115 -15.41 -0.30 10.19
C CYS A 115 -16.77 -0.91 9.81
N CYS A 116 -17.12 -0.91 8.51
CA CYS A 116 -18.46 -1.31 8.04
C CYS A 116 -18.47 -2.56 7.14
N GLN A 117 -17.31 -3.17 6.87
CA GLN A 117 -17.14 -4.35 6.00
C GLN A 117 -17.58 -4.18 4.54
N VAL A 118 -17.91 -2.96 4.10
CA VAL A 118 -18.24 -2.66 2.70
C VAL A 118 -16.97 -2.66 1.85
N PRO A 119 -17.02 -3.21 0.61
CA PRO A 119 -15.90 -3.15 -0.32
C PRO A 119 -15.43 -1.71 -0.61
N MET A 120 -14.12 -1.52 -0.68
CA MET A 120 -13.44 -0.23 -0.82
C MET A 120 -13.12 0.12 -2.28
N ASN A 121 -13.71 -0.58 -3.24
CA ASN A 121 -13.54 -0.31 -4.68
C ASN A 121 -14.03 1.08 -5.10
N LYS A 122 -14.96 1.68 -4.35
CA LYS A 122 -15.44 3.06 -4.56
C LYS A 122 -14.87 4.06 -3.56
N ALA A 123 -13.90 3.65 -2.75
CA ALA A 123 -13.29 4.54 -1.78
C ALA A 123 -12.58 5.71 -2.48
N LYS A 124 -12.40 6.81 -1.74
CA LYS A 124 -11.73 8.02 -2.25
C LYS A 124 -10.35 8.12 -1.64
N ILE A 125 -9.34 8.37 -2.47
CA ILE A 125 -8.01 8.73 -2.00
C ILE A 125 -7.98 10.24 -1.80
N LEU A 126 -7.79 10.66 -0.57
CA LEU A 126 -7.65 12.05 -0.18
C LEU A 126 -6.16 12.36 -0.01
N PRO A 127 -5.74 13.61 -0.31
CA PRO A 127 -4.38 14.02 -0.03
C PRO A 127 -4.10 13.98 1.49
N PRO A 128 -2.81 13.96 1.86
CA PRO A 128 -2.40 14.09 3.26
C PRO A 128 -2.97 15.35 3.93
N PRO A 129 -3.22 15.35 5.25
CA PRO A 129 -3.93 16.44 5.93
C PRO A 129 -3.19 17.78 5.93
N GLU A 130 -1.85 17.82 5.89
CA GLU A 130 -1.08 19.05 5.64
C GLU A 130 0.06 18.82 4.64
N ALA A 131 0.40 19.84 3.85
CA ALA A 131 1.42 19.77 2.78
C ALA A 131 2.88 19.72 3.30
N GLY A 132 3.09 19.21 4.52
CA GLY A 132 4.38 19.15 5.19
C GLY A 132 4.75 17.71 5.57
N LEU A 133 5.87 17.23 5.01
CA LEU A 133 6.64 16.08 5.49
C LEU A 133 5.89 14.74 5.65
N LEU A 134 5.96 13.92 4.60
CA LEU A 134 5.90 12.45 4.68
C LEU A 134 4.60 11.83 5.20
N GLU A 135 3.47 12.50 5.08
CA GLU A 135 2.19 11.88 5.36
C GLU A 135 1.68 11.17 4.11
N ALA A 136 1.39 9.88 4.24
CA ALA A 136 0.82 9.09 3.17
C ALA A 136 -0.61 9.58 2.87
N PRO A 137 -1.11 9.36 1.64
CA PRO A 137 -2.49 9.67 1.31
C PRO A 137 -3.47 8.99 2.27
N ARG A 138 -4.64 9.58 2.38
CA ARG A 138 -5.74 9.06 3.20
C ARG A 138 -6.72 8.30 2.33
N LEU A 139 -7.27 7.21 2.84
CA LEU A 139 -8.29 6.41 2.18
C LEU A 139 -9.62 6.61 2.90
N SER A 140 -10.63 7.16 2.23
CA SER A 140 -11.96 7.39 2.79
C SER A 140 -12.98 6.40 2.24
N CYS A 141 -13.64 5.66 3.13
CA CYS A 141 -14.73 4.76 2.77
C CYS A 141 -15.94 5.58 2.30
N ASP A 142 -16.41 5.35 1.08
CA ASP A 142 -17.55 6.07 0.50
C ASP A 142 -18.87 5.79 1.24
N PHE A 143 -18.99 4.63 1.88
CA PHE A 143 -20.21 4.23 2.58
C PHE A 143 -20.32 4.81 4.00
N CYS A 144 -19.37 4.48 4.90
CA CYS A 144 -19.44 4.92 6.29
C CYS A 144 -18.65 6.22 6.58
N GLY A 145 -17.82 6.66 5.62
CA GLY A 145 -16.99 7.85 5.76
C GLY A 145 -15.77 7.68 6.66
N SER A 146 -15.44 6.48 7.15
CA SER A 146 -14.21 6.27 7.92
C SER A 146 -12.99 6.53 7.04
N THR A 147 -11.97 7.20 7.59
CA THR A 147 -10.75 7.54 6.86
C THR A 147 -9.54 6.88 7.50
N PHE A 148 -8.58 6.43 6.69
CA PHE A 148 -7.40 5.70 7.12
C PHE A 148 -6.13 6.25 6.46
N ASN A 149 -4.99 6.16 7.13
CA ASN A 149 -3.69 6.46 6.54
C ASN A 149 -3.22 5.28 5.67
N LEU A 150 -2.93 5.48 4.38
CA LEU A 150 -2.58 4.39 3.47
C LEU A 150 -1.19 3.77 3.71
N ARG A 151 -0.33 4.39 4.53
CA ARG A 151 0.96 3.80 4.93
C ARG A 151 0.84 2.93 6.16
N THR A 152 0.10 3.37 7.18
CA THR A 152 0.02 2.65 8.47
C THR A 152 -1.26 1.83 8.62
N GLY A 153 -2.29 2.16 7.85
CA GLY A 153 -3.63 1.59 8.01
C GLY A 153 -4.43 2.18 9.18
N GLU A 154 -3.83 3.07 9.97
CA GLU A 154 -4.47 3.63 11.15
C GLU A 154 -5.63 4.56 10.78
N PRO A 155 -6.71 4.56 11.59
CA PRO A 155 -7.81 5.49 11.37
C PRO A 155 -7.33 6.93 11.58
N VAL A 156 -7.73 7.82 10.68
CA VAL A 156 -7.45 9.26 10.78
C VAL A 156 -8.75 9.98 11.07
N ASP A 157 -8.70 10.88 12.05
CA ASP A 157 -9.76 11.84 12.28
C ASP A 157 -9.58 13.01 11.32
N ASP A 158 -10.37 13.02 10.25
CA ASP A 158 -10.47 14.22 9.44
C ASP A 158 -11.21 15.28 10.26
N ALA A 159 -10.47 16.24 10.81
CA ALA A 159 -11.03 17.44 11.44
C ALA A 159 -11.95 18.23 10.47
N THR A 160 -11.85 17.97 9.16
CA THR A 160 -12.64 18.60 8.09
C THR A 160 -13.97 17.90 7.77
N LYS A 161 -14.46 16.97 8.59
CA LYS A 161 -15.86 16.51 8.50
C LYS A 161 -16.83 17.52 9.14
N SER A 162 -16.84 18.75 8.62
CA SER A 162 -17.97 19.69 8.73
C SER A 162 -18.45 20.20 7.38
N GLU A 163 -17.76 19.92 6.26
CA GLU A 163 -18.20 20.45 4.96
C GLU A 163 -18.11 19.37 3.88
N GLY A 164 -19.27 18.95 3.34
CA GLY A 164 -19.33 18.16 2.11
C GLY A 164 -20.03 16.79 2.16
N ALA A 165 -20.80 16.46 3.20
CA ALA A 165 -21.76 15.36 3.11
C ALA A 165 -23.16 15.91 2.77
N GLY A 166 -23.39 16.17 1.48
CA GLY A 166 -24.74 16.29 0.95
C GLY A 166 -25.45 14.95 1.16
N GLY A 167 -26.29 14.87 2.20
CA GLY A 167 -26.96 13.65 2.59
C GLY A 167 -27.61 13.78 3.96
N ASN A 168 -28.79 14.41 3.97
CA ASN A 168 -29.87 14.37 4.95
C ASN A 168 -29.50 14.43 6.45
N MET A 169 -30.06 15.45 7.10
CA MET A 169 -30.03 15.72 8.54
C MET A 169 -30.47 14.53 9.44
N LEU A 170 -31.08 13.49 8.87
CA LEU A 170 -31.39 12.21 9.54
C LEU A 170 -30.18 11.26 9.72
N GLY A 171 -29.07 11.48 9.01
CA GLY A 171 -27.87 10.62 9.05
C GLY A 171 -26.96 10.86 10.26
N GLY A 172 -27.19 11.91 11.05
CA GLY A 172 -26.32 12.31 12.16
C GLY A 172 -26.34 11.32 13.34
N MET A 173 -27.50 10.73 13.66
CA MET A 173 -27.64 9.84 14.80
C MET A 173 -27.07 8.44 14.54
N VAL A 174 -27.25 7.89 13.34
CA VAL A 174 -26.70 6.56 12.97
C VAL A 174 -25.18 6.62 12.80
N LYS A 175 -24.65 7.77 12.32
CA LYS A 175 -23.21 8.01 12.17
C LYS A 175 -22.51 8.16 13.52
N GLY A 176 -23.20 8.68 14.55
CA GLY A 176 -22.73 8.70 15.94
C GLY A 176 -22.61 7.30 16.54
N LEU A 177 -23.61 6.43 16.31
CA LEU A 177 -23.59 5.05 16.80
C LEU A 177 -22.51 4.21 16.09
N MET A 178 -22.29 4.40 14.79
CA MET A 178 -21.22 3.70 14.06
C MET A 178 -19.81 4.21 14.41
N LYS A 179 -19.64 5.48 14.77
CA LYS A 179 -18.35 6.01 15.28
C LYS A 179 -17.95 5.41 16.64
N SER A 180 -18.89 4.87 17.42
CA SER A 180 -18.63 4.22 18.72
C SER A 180 -18.10 2.79 18.60
N ARG A 181 -18.22 2.15 17.42
CA ARG A 181 -17.54 0.89 17.15
C ARG A 181 -16.06 1.24 16.93
N GLY A 182 -15.23 0.93 17.93
CA GLY A 182 -13.81 1.25 17.96
C GLY A 182 -13.18 1.13 16.56
N ARG A 183 -12.58 2.23 16.08
CA ARG A 183 -12.06 2.31 14.73
C ARG A 183 -10.84 1.38 14.63
N LYS A 184 -11.02 0.25 13.96
CA LYS A 184 -9.94 -0.71 13.74
C LYS A 184 -9.06 -0.23 12.58
N PRO A 185 -7.74 -0.35 12.67
CA PRO A 185 -6.87 -0.14 11.52
C PRO A 185 -7.31 -1.00 10.33
N ILE A 186 -7.18 -0.47 9.13
CA ILE A 186 -7.29 -1.26 7.90
C ILE A 186 -5.95 -1.95 7.63
N LYS A 187 -5.97 -3.22 7.23
CA LYS A 187 -4.74 -3.91 6.87
C LYS A 187 -4.18 -3.33 5.57
N VAL A 188 -2.93 -2.88 5.62
CA VAL A 188 -2.13 -2.43 4.48
C VAL A 188 -1.07 -3.47 4.16
N TYR A 189 -0.70 -3.57 2.89
CA TYR A 189 0.28 -4.52 2.40
C TYR A 189 1.40 -3.79 1.67
N ALA A 190 2.64 -4.25 1.87
CA ALA A 190 3.75 -3.77 1.06
C ALA A 190 3.76 -4.50 -0.27
N LEU A 191 3.92 -3.77 -1.37
CA LEU A 191 4.12 -4.31 -2.71
C LEU A 191 5.55 -4.09 -3.17
N SER A 192 6.04 -5.02 -3.98
CA SER A 192 7.32 -4.93 -4.67
C SER A 192 7.20 -5.66 -6.01
N SER A 193 8.24 -5.59 -6.84
CA SER A 193 8.32 -6.32 -8.10
C SER A 193 9.64 -7.07 -8.19
N ASP A 194 9.61 -8.24 -8.80
CA ASP A 194 10.84 -8.97 -9.13
C ASP A 194 11.49 -8.45 -10.43
N ASP A 195 12.62 -9.07 -10.80
CA ASP A 195 13.37 -8.81 -12.03
C ASP A 195 12.58 -9.09 -13.31
N LYS A 196 11.46 -9.83 -13.22
CA LYS A 196 10.58 -10.20 -14.33
C LYS A 196 9.31 -9.36 -14.39
N GLY A 197 9.18 -8.34 -13.54
CA GLY A 197 8.01 -7.47 -13.46
C GLY A 197 6.77 -8.14 -12.87
N ARG A 198 6.93 -9.23 -12.11
CA ARG A 198 5.85 -9.88 -11.36
C ARG A 198 5.71 -9.26 -9.99
N VAL A 199 4.48 -9.21 -9.49
CA VAL A 199 4.18 -8.49 -8.26
C VAL A 199 4.38 -9.39 -7.04
N LEU A 200 5.13 -8.88 -6.06
CA LEU A 200 5.34 -9.47 -4.75
C LEU A 200 4.54 -8.70 -3.71
N ILE A 201 4.00 -9.40 -2.71
CA ILE A 201 3.27 -8.83 -1.59
C ILE A 201 3.82 -9.33 -0.26
N SER A 202 3.98 -8.45 0.71
CA SER A 202 4.26 -8.81 2.10
C SER A 202 2.95 -8.92 2.88
N LEU A 203 2.70 -10.08 3.49
CA LEU A 203 1.47 -10.39 4.23
C LEU A 203 1.52 -10.05 5.71
#